data_AF-A0A3D5M5P8-F1
#
_entry.id   AF-A0A3D5M5P8-F1
#
_cell.length_a   1.000
_cell.length_b   1.000
_cell.length_c   1.000
_cell.angle_alpha   90.00
_cell.angle_beta   90.00
_cell.angle_gamma   90.00
#
_symmetry.space_group_name_H-M   'P 1'
#
loop_
_entity.id
_entity.type
_entity.pdbx_description
1 polymer ?
#
loop_
_entity_poly.entity_id
_entity_poly.type
_entity_poly.pdbx_seq_one_letter_code
_entity_poly.pdbx_strand_id
1 'polypeptide(L)'
;MKSALSCLILCLSIACAQSDAKAIDLPAVFSPHAVFQMNTELPVWGTADPGTEVTVKFAGQSVTGKTNESGSWRVTLEPIPANDQGQKMVISGGGKRVVIGDILVGVVWLCGGQSNMEWTVRQSMNSKEEIAAGDLPWLRCIKAPHVLSRNPERDIDARWRVSTQQTAGSFTAVGTYMARRLHEELGVPVGLLDVNWGGTRAEPWTEMGALKRHPRFRQRILDLESEIRRWGNRTQEEISKLYESQKIDFEGNATLWWDKKLASDPGSSEGWARQDFDDSEWTEMSVPGLWDGDNSDW
;
A
#
# COMPACT_ATOMS: atom_id res chain seq x y z
N MET A 1 -64.66 -57.82 -6.57
CA MET A 1 -64.02 -56.90 -5.60
C MET A 1 -63.29 -55.83 -6.39
N LYS A 2 -63.65 -54.56 -6.20
CA LYS A 2 -63.24 -53.42 -7.01
C LYS A 2 -61.82 -52.98 -6.62
N SER A 3 -60.88 -52.95 -7.57
CA SER A 3 -59.56 -52.35 -7.40
C SER A 3 -59.64 -50.85 -7.69
N ALA A 4 -59.35 -50.03 -6.68
CA ALA A 4 -59.22 -48.59 -6.81
C ALA A 4 -57.77 -48.26 -7.20
N LEU A 5 -57.57 -47.71 -8.40
CA LEU A 5 -56.28 -47.23 -8.88
C LEU A 5 -56.16 -45.75 -8.48
N SER A 6 -55.35 -45.47 -7.45
CA SER A 6 -55.01 -44.09 -7.06
C SER A 6 -53.93 -43.53 -8.00
N CYS A 7 -54.28 -42.51 -8.77
CA CYS A 7 -53.32 -41.66 -9.49
C CYS A 7 -52.68 -40.68 -8.50
N LEU A 8 -51.41 -40.89 -8.17
CA LEU A 8 -50.61 -39.93 -7.43
C LEU A 8 -49.94 -38.97 -8.44
N ILE A 9 -50.46 -37.75 -8.56
CA ILE A 9 -49.82 -36.68 -9.34
C ILE A 9 -48.65 -36.14 -8.50
N LEU A 10 -47.43 -36.49 -8.91
CA LEU A 10 -46.20 -35.97 -8.31
C LEU A 10 -45.91 -34.59 -8.92
N CYS A 11 -46.32 -33.51 -8.24
CA CYS A 11 -45.89 -32.16 -8.55
C CYS A 11 -44.38 -32.04 -8.27
N LEU A 12 -43.57 -32.16 -9.32
CA LEU A 12 -42.13 -31.92 -9.27
C LEU A 12 -41.90 -30.40 -9.16
N SER A 13 -41.77 -29.92 -7.93
CA SER A 13 -41.36 -28.55 -7.63
C SER A 13 -39.91 -28.36 -8.08
N ILE A 14 -39.69 -27.83 -9.29
CA ILE A 14 -38.38 -27.36 -9.73
C ILE A 14 -38.06 -26.13 -8.87
N ALA A 15 -37.36 -26.36 -7.75
CA ALA A 15 -36.71 -25.30 -7.03
C ALA A 15 -35.59 -24.76 -7.92
N CYS A 16 -35.86 -23.66 -8.63
CA CYS A 16 -34.79 -22.84 -9.21
C CYS A 16 -33.91 -22.39 -8.05
N ALA A 17 -32.75 -23.04 -7.89
CA ALA A 17 -31.67 -22.50 -7.09
C ALA A 17 -31.28 -21.16 -7.72
N GLN A 18 -31.79 -20.06 -7.18
CA GLN A 18 -31.24 -18.74 -7.46
C GLN A 18 -29.82 -18.78 -6.89
N SER A 19 -28.82 -18.94 -7.76
CA SER A 19 -27.45 -18.73 -7.31
C SER A 19 -27.36 -17.27 -6.88
N ASP A 20 -27.08 -17.03 -5.60
CA ASP A 20 -26.78 -15.70 -5.11
C ASP A 20 -25.56 -15.21 -5.86
N ALA A 21 -25.78 -14.30 -6.83
CA ALA A 21 -24.69 -13.76 -7.63
C ALA A 21 -23.66 -13.14 -6.70
N LYS A 22 -22.38 -13.50 -6.88
CA LYS A 22 -21.27 -12.95 -6.10
C LYS A 22 -21.29 -11.43 -6.22
N ALA A 23 -20.99 -10.76 -5.10
CA ALA A 23 -20.83 -9.31 -5.10
C ALA A 23 -19.74 -8.91 -6.12
N ILE A 24 -19.95 -7.76 -6.79
CA ILE A 24 -18.89 -7.13 -7.56
C ILE A 24 -17.86 -6.65 -6.56
N ASP A 25 -16.67 -7.23 -6.63
CA ASP A 25 -15.55 -6.95 -5.75
C ASP A 25 -14.54 -6.09 -6.47
N LEU A 26 -14.05 -5.05 -5.79
CA LEU A 26 -13.22 -4.01 -6.36
C LEU A 26 -11.98 -3.80 -5.50
N PRO A 27 -10.81 -3.59 -6.13
CA PRO A 27 -9.60 -3.20 -5.41
C PRO A 27 -9.78 -1.91 -4.59
N ALA A 28 -9.00 -1.77 -3.52
CA ALA A 28 -8.99 -0.63 -2.59
C ALA A 28 -8.89 0.75 -3.25
N VAL A 29 -8.22 0.84 -4.40
CA VAL A 29 -8.10 2.10 -5.17
C VAL A 29 -9.44 2.62 -5.70
N PHE A 30 -10.45 1.75 -5.83
CA PHE A 30 -11.83 2.07 -6.18
C PHE A 30 -12.71 2.15 -4.92
N SER A 31 -12.36 3.06 -4.02
CA SER A 31 -13.12 3.34 -2.78
C SER A 31 -13.60 4.80 -2.74
N PRO A 32 -14.56 5.15 -1.87
CA PRO A 32 -15.01 6.53 -1.74
C PRO A 32 -13.84 7.47 -1.45
N HIS A 33 -13.94 8.72 -1.89
CA HIS A 33 -12.84 9.70 -1.82
C HIS A 33 -11.66 9.40 -2.76
N ALA A 34 -11.83 8.60 -3.82
CA ALA A 34 -10.75 8.37 -4.77
C ALA A 34 -10.29 9.63 -5.50
N VAL A 35 -9.02 9.64 -5.94
CA VAL A 35 -8.51 10.53 -6.98
C VAL A 35 -8.04 9.67 -8.14
N PHE A 36 -8.57 9.91 -9.34
CA PHE A 36 -8.12 9.24 -10.56
C PHE A 36 -7.23 10.15 -11.39
N GLN A 37 -6.28 9.54 -12.11
CA GLN A 37 -5.34 10.24 -12.97
C GLN A 37 -6.07 10.86 -14.17
N MET A 38 -5.86 12.16 -14.39
CA MET A 38 -6.43 12.92 -15.51
C MET A 38 -5.71 12.63 -16.83
N ASN A 39 -6.38 12.90 -17.94
CA ASN A 39 -5.83 12.94 -19.30
C ASN A 39 -5.09 11.66 -19.75
N THR A 40 -5.48 10.52 -19.20
CA THR A 40 -5.02 9.18 -19.61
C THR A 40 -6.18 8.21 -19.58
N GLU A 41 -6.07 7.11 -20.32
CA GLU A 41 -7.01 5.99 -20.20
C GLU A 41 -7.12 5.54 -18.73
N LEU A 42 -8.34 5.35 -18.25
CA LEU A 42 -8.63 4.93 -16.88
C LEU A 42 -9.15 3.48 -16.88
N PRO A 43 -8.28 2.49 -16.62
CA PRO A 43 -8.74 1.12 -16.46
C PRO A 43 -9.50 0.96 -15.15
N VAL A 44 -10.65 0.29 -15.21
CA VAL A 44 -11.46 -0.11 -14.06
C VAL A 44 -11.60 -1.62 -14.08
N TRP A 45 -11.28 -2.29 -12.97
CA TRP A 45 -11.24 -3.74 -12.89
C TRP A 45 -11.74 -4.25 -11.54
N GLY A 46 -12.05 -5.54 -11.50
CA GLY A 46 -12.53 -6.21 -10.31
C GLY A 46 -12.83 -7.68 -10.56
N THR A 47 -13.59 -8.28 -9.65
CA THR A 47 -14.12 -9.65 -9.82
C THR A 47 -15.63 -9.71 -9.65
N ALA A 48 -16.27 -10.65 -10.33
CA ALA A 48 -17.67 -11.04 -10.16
C ALA A 48 -17.83 -12.50 -10.65
N ASP A 49 -19.04 -13.05 -10.70
CA ASP A 49 -19.24 -14.41 -11.23
C ASP A 49 -18.79 -14.51 -12.70
N PRO A 50 -18.17 -15.63 -13.14
CA PRO A 50 -17.79 -15.84 -14.53
C PRO A 50 -18.96 -15.64 -15.52
N GLY A 51 -18.68 -14.99 -16.65
CA GLY A 51 -19.69 -14.70 -17.67
C GLY A 51 -20.64 -13.52 -17.36
N THR A 52 -20.49 -12.86 -16.21
CA THR A 52 -21.24 -11.65 -15.85
C THR A 52 -20.86 -10.47 -16.75
N GLU A 53 -21.87 -9.81 -17.33
CA GLU A 53 -21.70 -8.49 -17.93
C GLU A 53 -21.64 -7.41 -16.85
N VAL A 54 -20.57 -6.61 -16.85
CA VAL A 54 -20.32 -5.54 -15.90
C VAL A 54 -20.28 -4.22 -16.64
N THR A 55 -21.12 -3.27 -16.24
CA THR A 55 -21.18 -1.92 -16.81
C THR A 55 -20.67 -0.90 -15.80
N VAL A 56 -19.72 -0.07 -16.23
CA VAL A 56 -19.15 1.04 -15.46
C VAL A 56 -19.65 2.36 -16.05
N LYS A 57 -20.21 3.23 -15.20
CA LYS A 57 -20.63 4.59 -15.55
C LYS A 57 -19.88 5.61 -14.71
N PHE A 58 -19.16 6.53 -15.35
CA PHE A 58 -18.39 7.58 -14.70
C PHE A 58 -18.08 8.72 -15.67
N ALA A 59 -18.09 9.97 -15.20
CA ALA A 59 -17.76 11.16 -16.00
C ALA A 59 -18.46 11.23 -17.38
N GLY A 60 -19.75 10.87 -17.44
CA GLY A 60 -20.53 10.86 -18.69
C GLY A 60 -20.31 9.65 -19.60
N GLN A 61 -19.34 8.78 -19.28
CA GLN A 61 -19.05 7.56 -20.01
C GLN A 61 -19.85 6.38 -19.47
N SER A 62 -20.10 5.38 -20.32
CA SER A 62 -20.74 4.11 -19.97
C SER A 62 -20.09 2.99 -20.78
N VAL A 63 -19.29 2.15 -20.13
CA VAL A 63 -18.54 1.06 -20.78
C VAL A 63 -18.89 -0.26 -20.16
N THR A 64 -19.13 -1.28 -20.99
CA THR A 64 -19.50 -2.63 -20.57
C THR A 64 -18.39 -3.62 -20.93
N GLY A 65 -18.04 -4.47 -19.97
CA GLY A 65 -17.14 -5.61 -20.15
C GLY A 65 -17.79 -6.89 -19.63
N LYS A 66 -17.08 -8.00 -19.78
CA LYS A 66 -17.55 -9.32 -19.32
C LYS A 66 -16.47 -9.99 -18.48
N THR A 67 -16.87 -10.65 -17.40
CA THR A 67 -15.94 -11.46 -16.61
C THR A 67 -15.46 -12.67 -17.40
N ASN A 68 -14.17 -12.98 -17.27
CA ASN A 68 -13.58 -14.20 -17.80
C ASN A 68 -13.92 -15.42 -16.94
N GLU A 69 -13.39 -16.60 -17.30
CA GLU A 69 -13.59 -17.86 -16.59
C GLU A 69 -13.10 -17.84 -15.13
N SER A 70 -12.14 -16.98 -14.80
CA SER A 70 -11.67 -16.78 -13.42
C SER A 70 -12.47 -15.72 -12.65
N GLY A 71 -13.54 -15.17 -13.25
CA GLY A 71 -14.38 -14.13 -12.66
C GLY A 71 -13.77 -12.73 -12.72
N SER A 72 -12.61 -12.53 -13.37
CA SER A 72 -11.96 -11.23 -13.48
C SER A 72 -12.53 -10.44 -14.66
N TRP A 73 -12.71 -9.13 -14.49
CA TRP A 73 -13.13 -8.23 -15.56
C TRP A 73 -12.29 -6.94 -15.55
N ARG A 74 -12.20 -6.30 -16.72
CA ARG A 74 -11.61 -4.97 -16.90
C ARG A 74 -12.34 -4.26 -18.01
N VAL A 75 -12.63 -2.98 -17.80
CA VAL A 75 -13.02 -2.02 -18.84
C VAL A 75 -12.05 -0.85 -18.80
N THR A 76 -11.97 -0.10 -19.90
CA THR A 76 -11.16 1.11 -19.96
C THR A 76 -12.08 2.27 -20.31
N LEU A 77 -12.02 3.34 -19.51
CA LEU A 77 -12.66 4.61 -19.80
C LEU A 77 -11.69 5.50 -20.58
N GLU A 78 -12.23 6.28 -21.51
CA GLU A 78 -11.48 7.31 -22.26
C GLU A 78 -10.91 8.38 -21.32
N PRO A 79 -9.84 9.10 -21.72
CA PRO A 79 -9.26 10.17 -20.94
C PRO A 79 -10.27 11.17 -20.36
N ILE A 80 -10.16 11.46 -19.06
CA ILE A 80 -11.05 12.37 -18.33
C ILE A 80 -10.25 13.60 -17.91
N PRO A 81 -10.73 14.83 -18.18
CA PRO A 81 -10.06 16.05 -17.71
C PRO A 81 -10.15 16.18 -16.18
N ALA A 82 -9.31 17.04 -15.60
CA ALA A 82 -9.35 17.32 -14.17
C ALA A 82 -10.74 17.77 -13.70
N ASN A 83 -11.11 17.36 -12.49
CA ASN A 83 -12.36 17.72 -11.83
C ASN A 83 -12.17 17.73 -10.32
N ASP A 84 -12.39 18.90 -9.71
CA ASP A 84 -12.30 19.14 -8.26
C ASP A 84 -13.64 18.99 -7.52
N GLN A 85 -14.72 18.68 -8.25
CA GLN A 85 -16.05 18.39 -7.71
C GLN A 85 -16.24 16.88 -7.60
N GLY A 86 -16.65 16.42 -6.41
CA GLY A 86 -16.88 15.00 -6.13
C GLY A 86 -17.90 14.34 -7.08
N GLN A 87 -17.42 13.43 -7.93
CA GLN A 87 -18.23 12.66 -8.87
C GLN A 87 -18.65 11.31 -8.29
N LYS A 88 -19.63 10.64 -8.94
CA LYS A 88 -20.07 9.28 -8.59
C LYS A 88 -19.75 8.32 -9.73
N MET A 89 -19.09 7.22 -9.40
CA MET A 89 -18.95 6.06 -10.29
C MET A 89 -19.98 5.00 -9.90
N VAL A 90 -20.69 4.45 -10.89
CA VAL A 90 -21.67 3.38 -10.70
C VAL A 90 -21.23 2.17 -11.49
N ILE A 91 -21.14 1.03 -10.81
CA ILE A 91 -20.73 -0.25 -11.39
C ILE A 91 -21.86 -1.24 -11.16
N SER A 92 -22.36 -1.85 -12.22
CA SER A 92 -23.50 -2.77 -12.16
C SER A 92 -23.24 -4.04 -12.95
N GLY A 93 -23.72 -5.19 -12.48
CA GLY A 93 -23.53 -6.48 -13.11
C GLY A 93 -24.09 -7.62 -12.25
N GLY A 94 -24.61 -8.68 -12.87
CA GLY A 94 -25.12 -9.85 -12.15
C GLY A 94 -26.26 -9.53 -11.16
N GLY A 95 -27.05 -8.49 -11.44
CA GLY A 95 -28.09 -8.00 -10.51
C GLY A 95 -27.57 -7.22 -9.29
N LYS A 96 -26.25 -6.99 -9.18
CA LYS A 96 -25.62 -6.18 -8.14
C LYS A 96 -25.29 -4.78 -8.65
N ARG A 97 -25.19 -3.83 -7.72
CA ARG A 97 -24.84 -2.43 -8.00
C ARG A 97 -23.95 -1.88 -6.90
N VAL A 98 -22.79 -1.37 -7.28
CA VAL A 98 -21.82 -0.67 -6.42
C VAL A 98 -21.79 0.80 -6.82
N VAL A 99 -21.76 1.69 -5.83
CA VAL A 99 -21.64 3.14 -6.04
C VAL A 99 -20.45 3.64 -5.24
N ILE A 100 -19.49 4.24 -5.94
CA ILE A 100 -18.35 4.92 -5.33
C ILE A 100 -18.60 6.42 -5.45
N GLY A 101 -18.65 7.09 -4.31
CA GLY A 101 -18.97 8.51 -4.22
C GLY A 101 -17.75 9.36 -3.92
N ASP A 102 -17.90 10.66 -4.19
CA ASP A 102 -16.89 11.68 -3.97
C ASP A 102 -15.57 11.32 -4.63
N ILE A 103 -15.55 11.19 -5.95
CA ILE A 103 -14.34 10.90 -6.73
C ILE A 103 -13.86 12.20 -7.39
N LEU A 104 -12.56 12.49 -7.28
CA LEU A 104 -11.91 13.57 -8.02
C LEU A 104 -11.11 13.03 -9.20
N VAL A 105 -10.82 13.89 -10.16
CA VAL A 105 -9.91 13.61 -11.26
C VAL A 105 -8.80 14.66 -11.25
N GLY A 106 -7.54 14.22 -11.17
CA GLY A 106 -6.39 15.11 -10.97
C GLY A 106 -5.08 14.38 -11.23
N VAL A 107 -4.06 14.63 -10.41
CA VAL A 107 -2.77 13.93 -10.50
C VAL A 107 -2.59 12.94 -9.36
N VAL A 108 -2.10 11.74 -9.65
CA VAL A 108 -1.87 10.68 -8.67
C VAL A 108 -0.38 10.33 -8.63
N TRP A 109 0.20 10.32 -7.43
CA TRP A 109 1.63 10.07 -7.22
C TRP A 109 1.87 8.91 -6.27
N LEU A 110 2.79 8.02 -6.65
CA LEU A 110 3.29 6.94 -5.80
C LEU A 110 4.40 7.45 -4.88
N CYS A 111 4.16 7.43 -3.57
CA CYS A 111 5.11 7.82 -2.53
C CYS A 111 5.81 6.57 -1.96
N GLY A 112 6.76 6.04 -2.74
CA GLY A 112 7.52 4.82 -2.43
C GLY A 112 8.79 5.04 -1.62
N GLY A 113 9.21 4.04 -0.83
CA GLY A 113 10.52 4.03 -0.17
C GLY A 113 10.50 3.59 1.29
N GLN A 114 11.39 4.17 2.09
CA GLN A 114 11.59 3.84 3.51
C GLN A 114 11.21 5.00 4.45
N SER A 115 11.84 5.06 5.63
CA SER A 115 11.51 5.94 6.76
C SER A 115 11.39 7.41 6.41
N ASN A 116 12.21 7.91 5.47
CA ASN A 116 12.19 9.32 5.09
C ASN A 116 10.97 9.69 4.23
N MET A 117 10.47 8.74 3.42
CA MET A 117 9.19 8.90 2.72
C MET A 117 8.01 8.61 3.65
N GLU A 118 8.18 7.68 4.59
CA GLU A 118 7.18 7.36 5.62
C GLU A 118 7.01 8.46 6.68
N TRP A 119 8.01 9.33 6.82
CA TRP A 119 8.02 10.44 7.76
C TRP A 119 6.73 11.26 7.64
N THR A 120 6.00 11.40 8.74
CA THR A 120 4.67 11.99 8.72
C THR A 120 4.68 13.50 8.96
N VAL A 121 3.62 14.19 8.54
CA VAL A 121 3.42 15.62 8.86
C VAL A 121 3.50 15.87 10.37
N ARG A 122 2.99 14.94 11.21
CA ARG A 122 3.07 15.04 12.68
C ARG A 122 4.50 15.06 13.22
N GLN A 123 5.44 14.44 12.50
CA GLN A 123 6.85 14.40 12.88
C GLN A 123 7.64 15.59 12.30
N SER A 124 7.00 16.48 11.54
CA SER A 124 7.65 17.65 10.95
C SER A 124 7.83 18.76 11.99
N MET A 125 8.83 19.62 11.77
CA MET A 125 9.20 20.70 12.70
C MET A 125 8.04 21.68 12.97
N ASN A 126 7.21 21.96 11.96
CA ASN A 126 6.05 22.84 12.01
C ASN A 126 4.71 22.06 12.03
N SER A 127 4.70 20.87 12.65
CA SER A 127 3.55 19.96 12.62
C SER A 127 2.23 20.59 13.09
N LYS A 128 2.26 21.50 14.07
CA LYS A 128 1.04 22.15 14.60
C LYS A 128 0.38 23.03 13.53
N GLU A 129 1.18 23.85 12.87
CA GLU A 129 0.73 24.76 11.81
C GLU A 129 0.21 23.96 10.61
N GLU A 130 0.93 22.90 10.22
CA GLU A 130 0.55 22.08 9.08
C GLU A 130 -0.73 21.28 9.31
N ILE A 131 -0.91 20.75 10.52
CA ILE A 131 -2.14 20.05 10.89
C ILE A 131 -3.31 21.03 10.97
N ALA A 132 -3.11 22.23 11.53
CA ALA A 132 -4.15 23.27 11.58
C ALA A 132 -4.60 23.71 10.17
N ALA A 133 -3.67 23.77 9.21
CA ALA A 133 -3.93 24.01 7.79
C ALA A 133 -4.30 22.73 7.00
N GLY A 134 -4.64 21.64 7.69
CA GLY A 134 -4.80 20.31 7.10
C GLY A 134 -6.11 20.06 6.34
N ASP A 135 -7.08 20.99 6.42
CA ASP A 135 -8.36 20.90 5.71
C ASP A 135 -8.18 21.23 4.22
N LEU A 136 -7.75 20.23 3.47
CA LEU A 136 -7.41 20.32 2.05
C LEU A 136 -8.25 19.28 1.28
N PRO A 137 -9.52 19.58 0.92
CA PRO A 137 -10.42 18.59 0.32
C PRO A 137 -9.96 18.06 -1.05
N TRP A 138 -9.06 18.79 -1.72
CA TRP A 138 -8.41 18.40 -2.97
C TRP A 138 -7.25 17.41 -2.78
N LEU A 139 -6.76 17.21 -1.54
CA LEU A 139 -5.68 16.28 -1.20
C LEU A 139 -6.22 15.01 -0.57
N ARG A 140 -5.86 13.85 -1.14
CA ARG A 140 -6.32 12.54 -0.65
C ARG A 140 -5.18 11.54 -0.65
N CYS A 141 -5.19 10.61 0.29
CA CYS A 141 -4.12 9.64 0.46
C CYS A 141 -4.66 8.23 0.72
N ILE A 142 -4.05 7.23 0.07
CA ILE A 142 -4.08 5.83 0.51
C ILE A 142 -2.75 5.57 1.23
N LYS A 143 -2.81 5.13 2.49
CA LYS A 143 -1.66 4.56 3.18
C LYS A 143 -1.70 3.04 3.07
N ALA A 144 -0.68 2.45 2.45
CA ALA A 144 -0.55 1.01 2.39
C ALA A 144 -0.19 0.45 3.78
N PRO A 145 -0.83 -0.64 4.23
CA PRO A 145 -0.44 -1.32 5.46
C PRO A 145 0.90 -2.03 5.27
N HIS A 146 1.61 -2.22 6.38
CA HIS A 146 2.84 -3.01 6.44
C HIS A 146 2.52 -4.49 6.40
N VAL A 147 2.30 -5.02 5.20
CA VAL A 147 1.98 -6.43 4.96
C VAL A 147 3.15 -7.12 4.28
N LEU A 148 3.61 -8.21 4.87
CA LEU A 148 4.56 -9.11 4.22
C LEU A 148 3.79 -10.14 3.41
N SER A 149 4.12 -10.26 2.12
CA SER A 149 3.69 -11.41 1.31
C SER A 149 4.87 -12.00 0.54
N ARG A 150 4.84 -13.32 0.39
CA ARG A 150 5.80 -14.07 -0.45
C ARG A 150 5.36 -14.14 -1.90
N ASN A 151 4.11 -13.78 -2.18
CA ASN A 151 3.53 -13.78 -3.52
C ASN A 151 2.95 -12.39 -3.82
N PRO A 152 2.83 -12.00 -5.10
CA PRO A 152 2.11 -10.79 -5.46
C PRO A 152 0.65 -10.88 -4.99
N GLU A 153 0.25 -9.94 -4.15
CA GLU A 153 -1.15 -9.76 -3.76
C GLU A 153 -1.89 -8.94 -4.83
N ARG A 154 -3.19 -9.22 -5.00
CA ARG A 154 -4.03 -8.49 -5.97
C ARG A 154 -4.53 -7.16 -5.41
N ASP A 155 -4.61 -7.03 -4.09
CA ASP A 155 -5.11 -5.86 -3.40
C ASP A 155 -4.55 -5.80 -1.97
N ILE A 156 -4.78 -4.67 -1.30
CA ILE A 156 -4.40 -4.41 0.09
C ILE A 156 -5.60 -3.86 0.85
N ASP A 157 -5.68 -4.15 2.15
CA ASP A 157 -6.70 -3.50 3.01
C ASP A 157 -6.31 -2.05 3.27
N ALA A 158 -6.73 -1.17 2.37
CA ALA A 158 -6.50 0.25 2.44
C ALA A 158 -7.70 1.01 1.85
N ARG A 159 -7.76 2.31 2.12
CA ARG A 159 -8.83 3.18 1.60
C ARG A 159 -8.35 4.60 1.48
N TRP A 160 -8.95 5.34 0.56
CA TRP A 160 -8.69 6.77 0.43
C TRP A 160 -9.13 7.51 1.68
N ARG A 161 -8.31 8.47 2.10
CA ARG A 161 -8.61 9.42 3.18
C ARG A 161 -8.46 10.83 2.65
N VAL A 162 -9.47 11.66 2.92
CA VAL A 162 -9.40 13.10 2.65
C VAL A 162 -8.45 13.74 3.66
N SER A 163 -7.66 14.73 3.24
CA SER A 163 -6.88 15.56 4.16
C SER A 163 -7.82 16.48 4.95
N THR A 164 -7.83 16.27 6.26
CA THR A 164 -8.51 17.13 7.24
C THR A 164 -7.57 17.38 8.41
N GLN A 165 -7.90 18.31 9.30
CA GLN A 165 -7.15 18.51 10.55
C GLN A 165 -6.95 17.20 11.34
N GLN A 166 -7.88 16.25 11.27
CA GLN A 166 -7.77 14.97 11.98
C GLN A 166 -6.87 13.96 11.27
N THR A 167 -6.76 14.01 9.93
CA THR A 167 -6.04 13.00 9.14
C THR A 167 -4.67 13.48 8.66
N ALA A 168 -4.49 14.77 8.41
CA ALA A 168 -3.30 15.36 7.79
C ALA A 168 -2.00 14.98 8.50
N GLY A 169 -2.02 14.96 9.84
CA GLY A 169 -0.85 14.57 10.64
C GLY A 169 -0.34 13.15 10.37
N SER A 170 -1.16 12.26 9.79
CA SER A 170 -0.78 10.88 9.47
C SER A 170 -0.30 10.67 8.03
N PHE A 171 -0.34 11.70 7.19
CA PHE A 171 0.13 11.59 5.81
C PHE A 171 1.66 11.74 5.76
N THR A 172 2.30 11.16 4.75
CA THR A 172 3.70 11.47 4.40
C THR A 172 3.92 12.98 4.32
N ALA A 173 4.92 13.50 5.03
CA ALA A 173 5.28 14.91 5.01
C ALA A 173 5.80 15.31 3.63
N VAL A 174 6.74 14.53 3.08
CA VAL A 174 7.33 14.76 1.75
C VAL A 174 6.23 14.78 0.68
N GLY A 175 5.36 13.77 0.67
CA GLY A 175 4.26 13.72 -0.28
C GLY A 175 3.25 14.86 -0.10
N THR A 176 2.96 15.26 1.15
CA THR A 176 2.01 16.36 1.43
C THR A 176 2.55 17.71 0.95
N TYR A 177 3.81 18.03 1.23
CA TYR A 177 4.40 19.31 0.79
C TYR A 177 4.58 19.37 -0.72
N MET A 178 4.98 18.26 -1.34
CA MET A 178 4.97 18.13 -2.80
C MET A 178 3.57 18.34 -3.37
N ALA A 179 2.54 17.72 -2.77
CA ALA A 179 1.17 17.84 -3.23
C ALA A 179 0.63 19.27 -3.16
N ARG A 180 0.97 20.03 -2.11
CA ARG A 180 0.63 21.47 -2.02
C ARG A 180 1.23 22.25 -3.16
N ARG A 181 2.52 22.06 -3.41
CA ARG A 181 3.20 22.75 -4.52
C ARG A 181 2.60 22.38 -5.88
N LEU A 182 2.31 21.11 -6.11
CA LEU A 182 1.65 20.64 -7.33
C LEU A 182 0.25 21.25 -7.50
N HIS A 183 -0.52 21.32 -6.42
CA HIS A 183 -1.86 21.92 -6.47
C HIS A 183 -1.79 23.43 -6.77
N GLU A 184 -0.85 24.16 -6.16
CA GLU A 184 -0.61 25.58 -6.44
C GLU A 184 -0.22 25.84 -7.90
N GLU A 185 0.63 24.98 -8.48
CA GLU A 185 1.11 25.15 -9.86
C GLU A 185 0.11 24.67 -10.91
N LEU A 186 -0.61 23.58 -10.65
CA LEU A 186 -1.47 22.92 -11.64
C LEU A 186 -2.95 23.26 -11.47
N GLY A 187 -3.38 23.69 -10.28
CA GLY A 187 -4.78 23.97 -9.97
C GLY A 187 -5.69 22.74 -9.96
N VAL A 188 -5.14 21.53 -9.77
CA VAL A 188 -5.90 20.26 -9.83
C VAL A 188 -5.78 19.45 -8.53
N PRO A 189 -6.75 18.56 -8.22
CA PRO A 189 -6.65 17.65 -7.08
C PRO A 189 -5.43 16.74 -7.12
N VAL A 190 -4.95 16.33 -5.95
CA VAL A 190 -3.77 15.46 -5.81
C VAL A 190 -4.10 14.22 -4.97
N GLY A 191 -3.84 13.05 -5.54
CA GLY A 191 -3.91 11.76 -4.86
C GLY A 191 -2.51 11.23 -4.53
N LEU A 192 -2.30 10.78 -3.31
CA LEU A 192 -1.06 10.14 -2.87
C LEU A 192 -1.31 8.64 -2.62
N LEU A 193 -0.51 7.79 -3.25
CA LEU A 193 -0.40 6.38 -2.90
C LEU A 193 0.85 6.23 -2.02
N ASP A 194 0.66 6.33 -0.71
CA ASP A 194 1.69 6.25 0.32
C ASP A 194 2.04 4.77 0.57
N VAL A 195 3.00 4.28 -0.21
CA VAL A 195 3.47 2.88 -0.25
C VAL A 195 4.93 2.82 0.19
N ASN A 196 5.18 3.04 1.48
CA ASN A 196 6.52 3.03 2.04
C ASN A 196 6.58 2.26 3.37
N TRP A 197 7.78 1.84 3.72
CA TRP A 197 8.05 1.09 4.96
C TRP A 197 9.49 1.30 5.42
N GLY A 198 9.65 1.98 6.55
CA GLY A 198 10.92 2.24 7.23
C GLY A 198 11.71 0.98 7.57
N GLY A 199 13.04 1.07 7.43
CA GLY A 199 13.96 -0.03 7.70
C GLY A 199 13.99 -1.12 6.63
N THR A 200 13.19 -1.01 5.56
CA THR A 200 13.27 -1.94 4.43
C THR A 200 14.46 -1.60 3.52
N ARG A 201 15.15 -2.64 3.05
CA ARG A 201 16.20 -2.51 2.03
C ARG A 201 15.58 -2.49 0.63
N ALA A 202 16.37 -2.29 -0.42
CA ALA A 202 15.87 -2.29 -1.79
C ALA A 202 15.44 -3.69 -2.31
N GLU A 203 16.02 -4.78 -1.79
CA GLU A 203 15.76 -6.12 -2.33
C GLU A 203 14.29 -6.57 -2.23
N PRO A 204 13.55 -6.37 -1.12
CA PRO A 204 12.12 -6.70 -1.03
C PRO A 204 11.21 -5.92 -1.98
N TRP A 205 11.65 -4.77 -2.49
CA TRP A 205 10.93 -3.96 -3.47
C TRP A 205 11.25 -4.33 -4.93
N THR A 206 12.15 -5.30 -5.13
CA THR A 206 12.61 -5.71 -6.45
C THR A 206 12.10 -7.11 -6.77
N GLU A 207 11.60 -7.30 -7.99
CA GLU A 207 11.13 -8.60 -8.46
C GLU A 207 12.22 -9.67 -8.31
N MET A 208 11.87 -10.80 -7.71
CA MET A 208 12.82 -11.86 -7.37
C MET A 208 13.55 -12.41 -8.62
N GLY A 209 12.84 -12.55 -9.74
CA GLY A 209 13.42 -12.94 -11.02
C GLY A 209 14.42 -11.92 -11.56
N ALA A 210 14.19 -10.62 -11.39
CA ALA A 210 15.13 -9.56 -11.75
C ALA A 210 16.44 -9.67 -10.95
N LEU A 211 16.35 -9.86 -9.63
CA LEU A 211 17.51 -10.12 -8.79
C LEU A 211 18.23 -11.41 -9.21
N LYS A 212 17.49 -12.48 -9.51
CA LYS A 212 18.05 -13.78 -9.92
C LYS A 212 18.84 -13.71 -11.25
N ARG A 213 18.41 -12.86 -12.19
CA ARG A 213 19.13 -12.66 -13.46
C ARG A 213 20.51 -12.06 -13.23
N HIS A 214 20.67 -11.20 -12.22
CA HIS A 214 21.92 -10.51 -11.92
C HIS A 214 22.95 -11.44 -11.25
N PRO A 215 24.18 -11.61 -11.80
CA PRO A 215 25.16 -12.59 -11.29
C PRO A 215 25.49 -12.45 -9.80
N ARG A 216 25.60 -11.21 -9.28
CA ARG A 216 25.89 -10.93 -7.87
C ARG A 216 24.81 -11.45 -6.90
N PHE A 217 23.56 -11.54 -7.34
CA PHE A 217 22.44 -11.90 -6.47
C PHE A 217 21.90 -13.29 -6.76
N ARG A 218 22.23 -13.89 -7.90
CA ARG A 218 21.70 -15.18 -8.36
C ARG A 218 21.74 -16.26 -7.29
N GLN A 219 22.90 -16.51 -6.68
CA GLN A 219 23.03 -17.57 -5.67
C GLN A 219 22.18 -17.27 -4.44
N ARG A 220 22.24 -16.03 -3.93
CA ARG A 220 21.44 -15.59 -2.78
C ARG A 220 19.94 -15.76 -3.02
N ILE A 221 19.46 -15.51 -4.23
CA ILE A 221 18.05 -15.71 -4.59
C ILE A 221 17.70 -17.21 -4.70
N LEU A 222 18.59 -18.04 -5.26
CA LEU A 222 18.38 -19.50 -5.27
C LEU A 222 18.28 -20.08 -3.85
N ASP A 223 19.14 -19.59 -2.95
CA ASP A 223 19.12 -19.98 -1.54
C ASP A 223 17.81 -19.53 -0.87
N LEU A 224 17.41 -18.28 -1.08
CA LEU A 224 16.13 -17.74 -0.57
C LEU A 224 14.92 -18.53 -1.09
N GLU A 225 14.87 -18.85 -2.38
CA GLU A 225 13.80 -19.70 -2.95
C GLU A 225 13.76 -21.08 -2.31
N SER A 226 14.92 -21.66 -2.01
CA SER A 226 15.05 -22.94 -1.29
C SER A 226 14.50 -22.84 0.13
N GLU A 227 14.82 -21.75 0.83
CA GLU A 227 14.26 -21.47 2.14
C GLU A 227 12.75 -21.27 2.08
N ILE A 228 12.24 -20.45 1.17
CA ILE A 228 10.79 -20.23 1.00
C ILE A 228 10.06 -21.56 0.82
N ARG A 229 10.59 -22.48 -0.01
CA ARG A 229 10.02 -23.83 -0.18
C ARG A 229 10.09 -24.65 1.10
N ARG A 230 11.22 -24.62 1.81
CA ARG A 230 11.39 -25.33 3.10
C ARG A 230 10.40 -24.83 4.15
N TRP A 231 10.13 -23.53 4.18
CA TRP A 231 9.20 -22.90 5.13
C TRP A 231 7.73 -22.99 4.70
N GLY A 232 7.43 -23.04 3.41
CA GLY A 232 6.07 -23.04 2.87
C GLY A 232 5.24 -24.27 3.23
N ASN A 233 5.88 -25.36 3.66
CA ASN A 233 5.22 -26.59 4.07
C ASN A 233 4.92 -26.67 5.58
N ARG A 234 5.24 -25.63 6.35
CA ARG A 234 5.07 -25.61 7.81
C ARG A 234 3.73 -25.02 8.22
N THR A 235 3.15 -25.52 9.30
CA THR A 235 1.97 -24.91 9.92
C THR A 235 2.34 -23.59 10.61
N GLN A 236 1.35 -22.73 10.87
CA GLN A 236 1.58 -21.47 11.60
C GLN A 236 2.20 -21.72 12.98
N GLU A 237 1.82 -22.80 13.66
CA GLU A 237 2.34 -23.16 14.98
C GLU A 237 3.81 -23.58 14.93
N GLU A 238 4.20 -24.33 13.90
CA GLU A 238 5.60 -24.68 13.65
C GLU A 238 6.43 -23.44 13.37
N ILE A 239 5.91 -22.53 12.53
CA ILE A 239 6.55 -21.25 12.22
C ILE A 239 6.74 -20.43 13.51
N SER A 240 5.72 -20.29 14.35
CA SER A 240 5.80 -19.54 15.61
C SER A 240 6.84 -20.12 16.57
N LYS A 241 6.90 -21.46 16.74
CA LYS A 241 7.91 -22.10 17.59
C LYS A 241 9.33 -21.87 17.10
N LEU A 242 9.55 -21.99 15.79
CA LEU A 242 10.84 -21.74 15.16
C LEU A 242 11.25 -20.28 15.26
N TYR A 243 10.32 -19.35 15.05
CA TYR A 243 10.57 -17.93 15.20
C TYR A 243 11.03 -17.60 16.62
N GLU A 244 10.35 -18.13 17.65
CA GLU A 244 10.75 -17.90 19.04
C GLU A 244 12.16 -18.45 19.32
N SER A 245 12.47 -19.66 18.84
CA SER A 245 13.83 -20.23 18.95
C SER A 245 14.88 -19.35 18.26
N GLN A 246 14.62 -18.89 17.03
CA GLN A 246 15.54 -18.04 16.28
C GLN A 246 15.71 -16.67 16.92
N LYS A 247 14.63 -16.14 17.53
CA LYS A 247 14.68 -14.88 18.27
C LYS A 247 15.58 -15.01 19.50
N ILE A 248 15.45 -16.08 20.28
CA ILE A 248 16.34 -16.36 21.42
C ILE A 248 17.80 -16.45 20.95
N ASP A 249 18.07 -17.20 19.88
CA ASP A 249 19.42 -17.33 19.32
C ASP A 249 19.95 -15.97 18.83
N PHE A 250 19.11 -15.17 18.18
CA PHE A 250 19.46 -13.83 17.71
C PHE A 250 19.77 -12.90 18.88
N GLU A 251 18.93 -12.86 19.92
CA GLU A 251 19.14 -12.03 21.11
C GLU A 251 20.44 -12.42 21.83
N GLY A 252 20.72 -13.71 21.97
CA GLY A 252 21.98 -14.20 22.53
C GLY A 252 23.19 -13.77 21.71
N ASN A 253 23.15 -13.96 20.39
CA ASN A 253 24.23 -13.55 19.49
C ASN A 253 24.40 -12.03 19.40
N ALA A 254 23.30 -11.28 19.42
CA ALA A 254 23.31 -9.83 19.40
C ALA A 254 23.93 -9.27 20.69
N THR A 255 23.62 -9.86 21.85
CA THR A 255 24.24 -9.50 23.13
C THR A 255 25.75 -9.69 23.06
N LEU A 256 26.21 -10.88 22.63
CA LEU A 256 27.65 -11.15 22.46
C LEU A 256 28.32 -10.21 21.46
N TRP A 257 27.64 -9.87 20.37
CA TRP A 257 28.14 -8.93 19.38
C TRP A 257 28.26 -7.50 19.96
N TRP A 258 27.24 -7.04 20.68
CA TRP A 258 27.25 -5.73 21.33
C TRP A 258 28.29 -5.65 22.43
N ASP A 259 28.42 -6.68 23.27
CA ASP A 259 29.47 -6.75 24.30
C ASP A 259 30.86 -6.63 23.66
N LYS A 260 31.10 -7.36 22.56
CA LYS A 260 32.37 -7.27 21.82
C LYS A 260 32.58 -5.89 21.20
N LYS A 261 31.53 -5.29 20.64
CA LYS A 261 31.62 -3.95 20.03
C LYS A 261 31.87 -2.88 21.06
N LEU A 262 31.12 -2.86 22.15
CA LEU A 262 31.29 -1.91 23.26
C LEU A 262 32.63 -2.09 23.97
N ALA A 263 33.13 -3.33 24.11
CA ALA A 263 34.47 -3.58 24.66
C ALA A 263 35.61 -3.00 23.80
N SER A 264 35.36 -2.70 22.52
CA SER A 264 36.33 -2.12 21.60
C SER A 264 35.92 -0.73 21.11
N ASP A 265 34.88 -0.14 21.70
CA ASP A 265 34.37 1.17 21.33
C ASP A 265 35.18 2.26 22.05
N PRO A 266 35.95 3.09 21.32
CA PRO A 266 36.78 4.12 21.93
C PRO A 266 35.97 5.08 22.80
N GLY A 267 34.76 5.46 22.35
CA GLY A 267 33.88 6.36 23.10
C GLY A 267 33.46 5.81 24.45
N SER A 268 33.21 4.51 24.54
CA SER A 268 32.95 3.81 25.81
C SER A 268 34.19 3.74 26.69
N SER A 269 35.36 3.40 26.14
CA SER A 269 36.61 3.27 26.91
C SER A 269 37.19 4.60 27.40
N GLU A 270 37.05 5.65 26.61
CA GLU A 270 37.51 7.01 26.91
C GLU A 270 36.45 7.83 27.64
N GLY A 271 35.20 7.32 27.65
CA GLY A 271 34.08 7.91 28.35
C GLY A 271 33.63 9.23 27.73
N TRP A 272 33.58 9.31 26.40
CA TRP A 272 33.13 10.48 25.64
C TRP A 272 31.67 10.89 25.97
N ALA A 273 30.86 9.97 26.49
CA ALA A 273 29.48 10.23 26.90
C ALA A 273 29.34 10.78 28.33
N ARG A 274 30.44 10.92 29.09
CA ARG A 274 30.39 11.47 30.46
C ARG A 274 30.09 12.97 30.40
N GLN A 275 29.26 13.45 31.32
CA GLN A 275 28.90 14.88 31.38
C GLN A 275 30.09 15.81 31.66
N ASP A 276 31.16 15.27 32.26
CA ASP A 276 32.39 15.98 32.63
C ASP A 276 33.57 15.66 31.69
N PHE A 277 33.30 15.06 30.53
CA PHE A 277 34.34 14.78 29.53
C PHE A 277 34.90 16.10 28.96
N ASP A 278 36.23 16.21 28.91
CA ASP A 278 36.92 17.35 28.31
C ASP A 278 37.09 17.12 26.80
N ASP A 279 36.24 17.76 26.01
CA ASP A 279 36.23 17.73 24.55
C ASP A 279 36.91 18.96 23.92
N SER A 280 37.69 19.73 24.68
CA SER A 280 38.33 20.97 24.19
C SER A 280 39.32 20.78 23.03
N GLU A 281 39.86 19.57 22.86
CA GLU A 281 40.75 19.19 21.75
C GLU A 281 39.98 18.65 20.51
N TRP A 282 38.64 18.52 20.58
CA TRP A 282 37.85 18.06 19.45
C TRP A 282 37.79 19.14 18.36
N THR A 283 37.79 18.69 17.10
CA THR A 283 37.61 19.62 15.98
C THR A 283 36.18 20.13 15.96
N GLU A 284 36.01 21.44 16.08
CA GLU A 284 34.71 22.09 15.95
C GLU A 284 34.25 22.12 14.49
N MET A 285 32.93 22.04 14.28
CA MET A 285 32.32 22.26 12.97
C MET A 285 31.11 23.18 13.09
N SER A 286 30.88 23.97 12.05
CA SER A 286 29.68 24.81 11.95
C SER A 286 28.50 23.96 11.45
N VAL A 287 27.37 24.06 12.14
CA VAL A 287 26.11 23.41 11.74
C VAL A 287 25.09 24.46 11.26
N PRO A 288 24.33 24.20 10.16
CA PRO A 288 24.37 22.99 9.33
C PRO A 288 25.59 22.93 8.38
N GLY A 289 26.14 21.73 8.18
CA GLY A 289 27.29 21.46 7.30
C GLY A 289 27.64 19.96 7.21
N LEU A 290 28.48 19.57 6.26
CA LEU A 290 28.97 18.19 6.11
C LEU A 290 29.93 17.80 7.23
N TRP A 291 29.97 16.50 7.53
CA TRP A 291 30.78 15.93 8.62
C TRP A 291 32.29 16.07 8.39
N ASP A 292 32.74 16.18 7.15
CA ASP A 292 34.13 16.44 6.79
C ASP A 292 34.49 17.93 6.82
N GLY A 293 33.51 18.81 7.07
CA GLY A 293 33.67 20.27 7.08
C GLY A 293 33.80 20.89 5.69
N ASP A 294 33.78 20.10 4.61
CA ASP A 294 33.89 20.59 3.24
C ASP A 294 32.51 20.91 2.67
N ASN A 295 32.08 22.16 2.87
CA ASN A 295 30.80 22.64 2.36
C ASN A 295 30.94 23.30 0.97
N SER A 296 32.02 23.06 0.20
CA SER A 296 32.21 23.73 -1.09
C SER A 296 31.08 23.46 -2.10
N ASP A 297 30.40 22.33 -1.93
CA ASP A 297 29.36 21.82 -2.83
C ASP A 297 27.93 21.92 -2.23
N TRP A 298 27.76 22.56 -1.07
CA TRP A 298 26.47 22.75 -0.39
C TRP A 298 25.88 24.15 -0.56
#